data_AF-A0A1G8FLF9-F1
#
_entry.id   AF-A0A1G8FLF9-F1
#
_cell.length_a   1.000
_cell.length_b   1.000
_cell.length_c   1.000
_cell.angle_alpha   90.00
_cell.angle_beta   90.00
_cell.angle_gamma   90.00
#
_symmetry.space_group_name_H-M   'P 1'
#
loop_
_entity.id
_entity.type
_entity.pdbx_description
1 polymer ?
#
loop_
_entity_poly.entity_id
_entity_poly.type
_entity_poly.pdbx_seq_one_letter_code
_entity_poly.pdbx_strand_id
1 'polypeptide(L)'
;MGYYVVIDTNVFVSALLSSRDDSATVQIISKMIQGEIVPVYSDEIMSEYREVLARKKFKFSPETVNYLLAAVEKYGLNVTPSPTNTILPDMKDLPFYEVVMEKRDDNSYLVTGNKKHFPIEPFILTPREFLDIIK
;
A
#
# COMPACT_ATOMS: atom_id res chain seq x y z
N MET A 1 4.25 -6.66 -17.68
CA MET A 1 4.23 -5.31 -17.09
C MET A 1 3.48 -5.45 -15.78
N GLY A 2 4.08 -5.11 -14.63
CA GLY A 2 3.38 -5.18 -13.34
C GLY A 2 2.49 -3.95 -13.13
N TYR A 3 1.56 -4.02 -12.18
CA TYR A 3 0.71 -2.90 -11.80
C TYR A 3 1.40 -2.04 -10.75
N TYR A 4 1.51 -0.73 -10.97
CA TYR A 4 2.01 0.20 -9.96
C TYR A 4 0.95 0.41 -8.88
N VAL A 5 1.28 0.14 -7.62
CA VAL A 5 0.31 0.21 -6.54
C VAL A 5 0.92 0.86 -5.30
N VAL A 6 0.29 1.93 -4.82
CA VAL A 6 0.50 2.44 -3.47
C VAL A 6 -0.37 1.62 -2.54
N ILE A 7 0.25 0.93 -1.59
CA ILE A 7 -0.43 0.01 -0.66
C ILE A 7 -0.58 0.72 0.68
N ASP A 8 -1.80 1.04 1.09
CA ASP A 8 -2.04 1.61 2.42
C ASP A 8 -1.55 0.65 3.53
N THR A 9 -0.98 1.20 4.60
CA THR A 9 -0.53 0.47 5.79
C THR A 9 -1.60 -0.49 6.34
N ASN A 10 -2.89 -0.12 6.29
CA ASN A 10 -3.99 -0.98 6.72
C ASN A 10 -4.00 -2.33 5.98
N VAL A 11 -3.65 -2.34 4.69
CA VAL A 11 -3.63 -3.57 3.87
C VAL A 11 -2.57 -4.53 4.39
N PHE A 12 -1.37 -4.04 4.73
CA PHE A 12 -0.32 -4.85 5.34
C PHE A 12 -0.74 -5.38 6.71
N VAL A 13 -1.28 -4.53 7.57
CA VAL A 13 -1.77 -4.93 8.91
C VAL A 13 -2.83 -6.03 8.79
N SER A 14 -3.82 -5.83 7.91
CA SER A 14 -4.90 -6.79 7.69
C SER A 14 -4.42 -8.09 7.05
N ALA A 15 -3.42 -8.05 6.15
CA ALA A 15 -2.80 -9.25 5.60
C ALA A 15 -2.09 -10.07 6.69
N LEU A 16 -1.28 -9.42 7.53
CA LEU A 16 -0.52 -10.09 8.59
C LEU A 16 -1.41 -10.62 9.73
N LEU A 17 -2.59 -10.02 9.97
CA LEU A 17 -3.57 -10.52 10.94
C LEU A 17 -4.46 -11.64 10.37
N SER A 18 -4.50 -11.81 9.05
CA SER A 18 -5.39 -12.78 8.42
C SER A 18 -4.86 -14.20 8.62
N SER A 19 -5.76 -15.12 8.98
CA SER A 19 -5.49 -16.56 8.96
C SER A 19 -5.92 -17.23 7.64
N ARG A 20 -6.36 -16.43 6.66
CA ARG A 20 -6.94 -16.89 5.40
C ARG A 20 -6.10 -16.45 4.22
N ASP A 21 -5.48 -17.41 3.55
CA ASP A 21 -4.66 -17.17 2.36
C ASP A 21 -5.48 -16.59 1.19
N ASP A 22 -6.79 -16.88 1.14
CA ASP A 22 -7.71 -16.38 0.12
C ASP A 22 -8.25 -14.96 0.41
N SER A 23 -7.89 -14.36 1.54
CA SER A 23 -8.29 -12.98 1.84
C SER A 23 -7.66 -11.99 0.84
N ALA A 24 -8.41 -10.96 0.45
CA ALA A 24 -7.98 -10.03 -0.58
C ALA A 24 -6.64 -9.35 -0.22
N THR A 25 -6.45 -8.96 1.04
CA THR A 25 -5.20 -8.34 1.52
C THR A 25 -4.00 -9.29 1.41
N VAL A 26 -4.15 -10.58 1.77
CA VAL A 26 -3.08 -11.57 1.60
C VAL A 26 -2.74 -11.78 0.13
N GLN A 27 -3.75 -11.81 -0.75
CA GLN A 27 -3.52 -11.91 -2.20
C GLN A 27 -2.77 -10.69 -2.77
N ILE A 28 -3.04 -9.47 -2.29
CA ILE A 28 -2.25 -8.28 -2.66
C ILE A 28 -0.77 -8.49 -2.32
N ILE A 29 -0.47 -8.93 -1.10
CA ILE A 29 0.93 -9.14 -0.67
C ILE A 29 1.59 -10.28 -1.46
N SER A 30 0.85 -11.36 -1.75
CA SER A 30 1.34 -12.47 -2.57
C SER A 30 1.71 -12.00 -3.97
N LYS A 31 0.82 -11.27 -4.65
CA LYS A 31 1.06 -10.72 -5.99
C LYS A 31 2.20 -9.70 -6.03
N MET A 32 2.40 -8.95 -4.94
CA MET A 32 3.58 -8.09 -4.77
C MET A 32 4.88 -8.90 -4.71
N ILE A 33 4.93 -9.96 -3.91
CA ILE A 33 6.11 -10.83 -3.79
C ILE A 33 6.39 -11.61 -5.09
N GLN A 34 5.34 -11.91 -5.86
CA GLN A 34 5.42 -12.54 -7.19
C GLN A 34 5.85 -11.56 -8.29
N GLY A 35 5.91 -10.25 -8.01
CA GLY A 35 6.29 -9.21 -8.97
C GLY A 35 5.17 -8.82 -9.96
N GLU A 36 3.93 -9.26 -9.72
CA GLU A 36 2.76 -8.81 -10.49
C GLU A 36 2.32 -7.40 -10.08
N ILE A 37 2.53 -7.05 -8.80
CA ILE A 37 2.32 -5.72 -8.24
C ILE A 37 3.69 -5.11 -7.94
N VAL A 38 3.91 -3.89 -8.44
CA VAL A 38 5.08 -3.06 -8.13
C VAL A 38 4.66 -2.04 -7.08
N PRO A 39 5.04 -2.23 -5.80
CA PRO A 39 4.66 -1.28 -4.76
C PRO A 39 5.37 0.05 -4.98
N VAL A 40 4.61 1.15 -5.07
CA VAL A 40 5.16 2.51 -5.17
C VAL A 40 5.07 3.15 -3.80
N TYR A 41 6.17 3.71 -3.32
CA TYR A 41 6.25 4.29 -1.97
C TYR A 41 7.24 5.45 -1.92
N SER A 42 7.13 6.29 -0.90
CA SER A 42 8.13 7.30 -0.53
C SER A 42 8.84 6.90 0.77
N ASP A 43 9.91 7.61 1.12
CA ASP A 43 10.62 7.41 2.40
C ASP A 43 9.71 7.65 3.62
N GLU A 44 8.76 8.59 3.49
CA GLU A 44 7.76 8.87 4.51
C GLU A 44 6.81 7.67 4.71
N ILE A 45 6.28 7.12 3.62
CA ILE A 45 5.43 5.93 3.65
C ILE A 45 6.20 4.72 4.22
N MET A 46 7.45 4.52 3.81
CA MET A 46 8.28 3.43 4.35
C MET A 46 8.52 3.59 5.86
N SER A 47 8.69 4.82 6.33
CA SER A 47 8.80 5.14 7.75
C SER A 47 7.50 4.85 8.49
N GLU A 48 6.35 5.18 7.90
CA GLU A 48 5.05 4.82 8.46
C GLU A 48 4.87 3.30 8.58
N TYR A 49 5.20 2.53 7.53
CA TYR A 49 5.12 1.08 7.60
C TYR A 49 5.95 0.53 8.77
N ARG A 50 7.20 0.99 8.90
CA ARG A 50 8.09 0.62 10.01
C ARG A 50 7.46 0.93 11.36
N GLU A 51 6.95 2.13 11.55
CA GLU A 51 6.35 2.55 12.82
C GLU A 51 5.09 1.73 13.14
N VAL A 52 4.16 1.62 12.19
CA VAL A 52 2.84 1.02 12.43
C VAL A 52 2.96 -0.48 12.63
N LEU A 53 3.73 -1.18 11.80
CA LEU A 53 3.89 -2.64 11.89
C LEU A 53 4.66 -3.05 13.15
N ALA A 54 5.51 -2.18 13.71
CA ALA A 54 6.21 -2.42 14.96
C ALA A 54 5.34 -2.20 16.23
N ARG A 55 4.10 -1.71 16.11
CA ARG A 55 3.25 -1.44 17.28
C ARG A 55 2.91 -2.74 18.02
N LYS A 56 3.29 -2.80 19.30
CA LYS A 56 3.10 -3.97 20.20
C LYS A 56 1.67 -4.55 20.20
N LYS A 57 0.65 -3.72 19.95
CA LYS A 57 -0.75 -4.15 19.90
C LYS A 57 -1.03 -5.23 18.84
N PHE A 58 -0.25 -5.25 17.75
CA PHE A 58 -0.40 -6.21 16.67
C PHE A 58 0.33 -7.53 16.92
N LYS A 59 1.34 -7.54 17.81
CA LYS A 59 2.13 -8.73 18.17
C LYS A 59 2.81 -9.42 16.98
N PHE A 60 3.09 -8.68 15.90
CA PHE A 60 3.92 -9.18 14.80
C PHE A 60 5.35 -9.38 15.26
N SER A 61 6.03 -10.42 14.77
CA SER A 61 7.44 -10.62 15.07
C SER A 61 8.30 -9.63 14.26
N PRO A 62 9.43 -9.14 14.82
CA PRO A 62 10.34 -8.27 14.07
C PRO A 62 10.84 -8.89 12.76
N GLU A 63 11.03 -10.22 12.73
CA GLU A 63 11.45 -10.95 11.54
C GLU A 63 10.41 -10.86 10.42
N THR A 64 9.13 -11.04 10.74
CA THR A 64 8.04 -10.92 9.76
C THR A 64 7.91 -9.50 9.23
N VAL A 65 8.00 -8.49 10.11
CA VAL A 65 7.95 -7.08 9.69
C VAL A 65 9.14 -6.76 8.77
N ASN A 66 10.35 -7.12 9.17
CA ASN A 66 11.55 -6.87 8.36
C ASN A 66 11.51 -7.59 7.01
N TYR A 67 11.03 -8.83 6.98
CA TYR A 67 10.86 -9.57 5.72
C TYR A 67 9.90 -8.86 4.76
N LEU A 68 8.74 -8.41 5.27
CA LEU A 68 7.75 -7.71 4.47
C LEU A 68 8.29 -6.38 3.93
N LEU A 69 8.95 -5.58 4.77
CA LEU A 69 9.54 -4.30 4.35
C LEU A 69 10.67 -4.51 3.33
N ALA A 70 11.52 -5.51 3.53
CA ALA A 70 12.55 -5.87 2.56
C ALA A 70 11.94 -6.34 1.23
N ALA A 71 10.77 -6.98 1.24
CA ALA A 71 10.06 -7.33 0.01
C ALA A 71 9.52 -6.08 -0.70
N VAL A 72 8.97 -5.10 0.03
CA VAL A 72 8.56 -3.80 -0.54
C VAL A 72 9.75 -3.10 -1.18
N GLU A 73 10.89 -3.04 -0.50
CA GLU A 73 12.11 -2.42 -1.05
C GLU A 73 12.66 -3.17 -2.27
N LYS A 74 12.60 -4.51 -2.26
CA LYS A 74 13.12 -5.35 -3.34
C LYS A 74 12.28 -5.27 -4.62
N TYR A 75 10.96 -5.25 -4.49
CA TYR A 75 10.04 -5.31 -5.63
C TYR A 75 9.44 -3.96 -6.02
N GLY A 76 9.64 -2.94 -5.17
CA GLY A 76 9.02 -1.64 -5.30
C GLY A 76 9.80 -0.57 -6.02
N LEU A 77 9.13 0.56 -6.18
CA LEU A 77 9.68 1.79 -6.72
C LEU A 77 9.59 2.88 -5.64
N ASN A 78 10.73 3.30 -5.13
CA ASN A 78 10.83 4.48 -4.28
C ASN A 78 10.73 5.75 -5.14
N VAL A 79 9.84 6.67 -4.76
CA VAL A 79 9.64 7.95 -5.44
C VAL A 79 9.65 9.10 -4.43
N THR A 80 10.01 10.29 -4.91
CA THR A 80 9.83 11.54 -4.20
C THR A 80 8.65 12.27 -4.83
N PRO A 81 7.45 12.25 -4.23
CA PRO A 81 6.27 12.83 -4.85
C PRO A 81 6.31 14.35 -4.83
N SER A 82 5.73 14.96 -5.87
CA SER A 82 5.47 16.39 -5.90
C SER A 82 4.28 16.75 -4.99
N PRO A 83 4.34 17.86 -4.23
CA PRO A 83 3.23 18.28 -3.39
C PRO A 83 1.97 18.53 -4.23
N THR A 84 0.84 17.94 -3.83
CA THR A 84 -0.42 18.09 -4.56
C THR A 84 -1.22 19.31 -4.10
N ASN A 85 -0.89 19.89 -2.94
CA ASN A 85 -1.68 20.91 -2.22
C ASN A 85 -3.13 20.46 -1.91
N THR A 86 -3.37 19.15 -1.92
CA THR A 86 -4.67 18.57 -1.59
C THR A 86 -4.91 18.62 -0.09
N ILE A 87 -6.14 18.94 0.32
CA ILE A 87 -6.56 18.85 1.72
C ILE A 87 -7.43 17.60 1.87
N LEU A 88 -6.96 16.66 2.68
CA LEU A 88 -7.70 15.45 3.02
C LEU A 88 -8.34 15.57 4.41
N PRO A 89 -9.38 14.77 4.73
CA PRO A 89 -9.96 14.71 6.07
C PRO A 89 -8.92 14.37 7.16
N ASP A 90 -7.97 13.49 6.86
CA ASP A 90 -6.79 13.23 7.67
C ASP A 90 -5.54 13.45 6.81
N MET A 91 -4.70 14.40 7.23
CA MET A 91 -3.47 14.76 6.51
C MET A 91 -2.41 13.66 6.60
N LYS A 92 -2.56 12.66 7.47
CA LYS A 92 -1.71 11.47 7.48
C LYS A 92 -1.88 10.58 6.26
N ASP A 93 -3.01 10.69 5.58
CA ASP A 93 -3.27 9.96 4.33
C ASP A 93 -2.68 10.69 3.11
N LEU A 94 -2.24 11.95 3.27
CA LEU A 94 -1.71 12.76 2.17
C LEU A 94 -0.48 12.12 1.51
N PRO A 95 0.53 11.59 2.22
CA PRO A 95 1.69 10.96 1.57
C PRO A 95 1.30 9.83 0.61
N PHE A 96 0.32 9.00 0.96
CA PHE A 96 -0.20 7.95 0.07
C PHE A 96 -0.86 8.51 -1.17
N TYR A 97 -1.66 9.57 -1.00
CA TYR A 97 -2.30 10.26 -2.11
C TYR A 97 -1.27 10.90 -3.05
N GLU A 98 -0.26 11.58 -2.51
CA GLU A 98 0.76 12.23 -3.32
C GLU A 98 1.61 11.23 -4.10
N VAL A 99 1.95 10.08 -3.51
CA VAL A 99 2.68 9.02 -4.21
C VAL A 99 1.85 8.39 -5.34
N VAL A 100 0.54 8.16 -5.15
CA VAL A 100 -0.28 7.67 -6.26
C VAL A 100 -0.40 8.72 -7.36
N MET A 101 -0.47 10.01 -6.98
CA MET A 101 -0.52 11.12 -7.93
C MET A 101 0.76 11.30 -8.75
N GLU A 102 1.92 11.16 -8.12
CA GLU A 102 3.24 11.22 -8.79
C GLU A 102 3.36 10.19 -9.92
N LYS A 103 2.71 9.03 -9.76
CA LYS A 103 2.71 7.96 -10.77
C LYS A 103 1.42 7.88 -11.57
N ARG A 104 0.66 8.99 -11.66
CA ARG A 104 -0.63 8.93 -12.36
C ARG A 104 -0.51 8.58 -13.85
N ASP A 105 0.47 9.15 -14.55
CA ASP A 105 0.65 8.86 -15.98
C ASP A 105 0.99 7.38 -16.27
N ASP A 106 1.52 6.67 -15.26
CA ASP A 106 1.86 5.25 -15.32
C ASP A 106 0.70 4.31 -14.89
N ASN A 107 -0.52 4.82 -14.72
CA ASN A 107 -1.67 4.02 -14.26
C ASN A 107 -1.49 3.33 -12.89
N SER A 108 -0.74 3.96 -11.98
CA SER A 108 -0.78 3.69 -10.54
C SER A 108 -2.19 3.63 -9.90
N TYR A 109 -2.32 2.74 -8.92
CA TYR A 109 -3.51 2.62 -8.06
C TYR A 109 -3.14 2.88 -6.60
N LEU A 110 -4.08 3.37 -5.81
CA LEU A 110 -4.01 3.39 -4.35
C LEU A 110 -4.94 2.31 -3.81
N VAL A 111 -4.39 1.32 -3.12
CA VAL A 111 -5.16 0.23 -2.53
C VAL A 111 -5.26 0.45 -1.02
N THR A 112 -6.48 0.66 -0.53
CA THR A 112 -6.77 1.02 0.86
C THR A 112 -8.02 0.31 1.40
N GLY A 113 -7.99 -0.04 2.69
CA GLY A 113 -9.19 -0.47 3.43
C GLY A 113 -10.10 0.69 3.86
N ASN A 114 -9.68 1.95 3.72
CA ASN A 114 -10.30 3.14 4.29
C ASN A 114 -10.65 4.21 3.24
N LYS A 115 -11.35 3.84 2.15
CA LYS A 115 -11.69 4.75 1.03
C LYS A 115 -12.26 6.11 1.45
N LYS A 116 -13.00 6.18 2.56
CA LYS A 116 -13.57 7.43 3.10
C LYS A 116 -12.53 8.51 3.48
N HIS A 117 -11.25 8.15 3.60
CA HIS A 117 -10.16 9.09 3.87
C HIS A 117 -9.68 9.83 2.61
N PHE A 118 -10.09 9.37 1.44
CA PHE A 118 -9.62 9.85 0.16
C PHE A 118 -10.77 10.41 -0.68
N PRO A 119 -10.48 11.25 -1.69
CA PRO A 119 -11.46 11.62 -2.70
C PRO A 119 -11.99 10.38 -3.44
N ILE A 120 -13.20 10.50 -3.99
CA ILE A 120 -13.83 9.41 -4.75
C ILE A 120 -13.23 9.40 -6.15
N GLU A 121 -12.18 8.61 -6.33
CA GLU A 121 -11.45 8.49 -7.58
C GLU A 121 -11.37 7.02 -8.06
N PRO A 122 -11.38 6.75 -9.37
CA PRO A 122 -11.42 5.38 -9.90
C PRO A 122 -10.14 4.58 -9.66
N PHE A 123 -9.03 5.25 -9.34
CA PHE A 123 -7.75 4.63 -9.02
C PHE A 123 -7.58 4.36 -7.51
N ILE A 124 -8.56 4.72 -6.68
CA ILE A 124 -8.56 4.48 -5.23
C ILE A 124 -9.51 3.34 -4.91
N LEU A 125 -8.95 2.18 -4.57
CA LEU A 125 -9.64 0.91 -4.58
C LEU A 125 -9.46 0.17 -3.26
N THR A 126 -10.45 -0.63 -2.89
CA THR A 126 -10.26 -1.68 -1.89
C THR A 126 -9.39 -2.81 -2.46
N PRO A 127 -8.75 -3.63 -1.60
CA PRO A 127 -8.04 -4.82 -2.04
C PRO A 127 -8.87 -5.72 -2.95
N ARG A 128 -10.18 -5.89 -2.68
CA ARG A 128 -11.07 -6.70 -3.50
C ARG A 128 -11.33 -6.09 -4.87
N GLU A 129 -11.66 -4.80 -4.91
CA GLU A 129 -11.91 -4.07 -6.16
C GLU A 129 -10.68 -4.13 -7.07
N PHE A 130 -9.48 -3.94 -6.51
CA PHE A 130 -8.24 -4.01 -7.29
C PHE A 130 -7.97 -5.42 -7.84
N LEU A 131 -8.13 -6.47 -7.03
CA LEU A 131 -7.99 -7.86 -7.50
C LEU A 131 -8.97 -8.23 -8.60
N ASP A 132 -10.16 -7.63 -8.63
CA ASP A 132 -11.13 -7.86 -9.72
C ASP A 132 -10.71 -7.21 -11.04
N ILE A 133 -9.83 -6.20 -11.03
CA ILE A 133 -9.28 -5.53 -12.22
C ILE A 133 -8.11 -6.33 -12.80
N ILE A 134 -7.27 -6.93 -11.96
CA ILE A 134 -6.00 -7.53 -12.36
C ILE A 134 -6.07 -9.05 -12.57
N LYS A 135 -7.27 -9.58 -12.85
CA LYS A 135 -7.50 -11.01 -13.10
C LYS A 135 -6.69 -11.57 -14.25
#